data_AF-A0AA87RDC5-F1
#
_entry.id   AF-A0AA87RDC5-F1
#
_cell.length_a   1.000
_cell.length_b   1.000
_cell.length_c   1.000
_cell.angle_alpha   90.00
_cell.angle_beta   90.00
_cell.angle_gamma   90.00
#
_symmetry.space_group_name_H-M   'P 1'
#
loop_
_entity.id
_entity.type
_entity.pdbx_description
1 polymer ?
#
loop_
_entity_poly.entity_id
_entity_poly.type
_entity_poly.pdbx_seq_one_letter_code
_entity_poly.pdbx_strand_id
1 'polypeptide(L)'
;MDLALLLSLALLALVDSLSVGTLLVPIFFLLAPGGVRIGRVLLYLVSIAAFYLVVGVVIASGAGWVTDAMAGVGESGPVTWAQLLLGLALLGGALVFGKRAPKAGTPEAEAMLSRPPGRLSRWRDTAMQDGGGVALVGVAVGAGVLELATMLPYLGAIGLLTQAALPLPQLVAVLAGYCAIMVAPALVLLLGRVLLRAVVEPPLQRLARWLQLNGAENTAWIIGIVGFLLARDAATRLGLLEQLGVALG
;
A
#
# COMPACT_ATOMS: atom_id res chain seq x y z
N MET A 1 -10.05 -8.30 21.90
CA MET A 1 -10.19 -7.51 20.67
C MET A 1 -11.56 -7.77 20.09
N ASP A 2 -12.19 -6.72 19.58
CA ASP A 2 -13.48 -6.82 18.91
C ASP A 2 -13.35 -7.55 17.56
N LEU A 3 -14.35 -8.35 17.20
CA LEU A 3 -14.45 -9.03 15.92
C LEU A 3 -14.53 -8.02 14.77
N ALA A 4 -15.23 -6.90 14.99
CA ALA A 4 -15.33 -5.85 13.98
C ALA A 4 -13.95 -5.28 13.62
N LEU A 5 -13.11 -5.00 14.62
CA LEU A 5 -11.73 -4.55 14.42
C LEU A 5 -10.90 -5.58 13.63
N LEU A 6 -10.99 -6.86 14.00
CA LEU A 6 -10.27 -7.93 13.29
C LEU A 6 -10.70 -8.04 11.82
N LEU A 7 -12.00 -7.91 11.53
CA LEU A 7 -12.51 -7.91 10.16
C LEU A 7 -12.04 -6.67 9.39
N SER A 8 -12.07 -5.48 9.99
CA SER A 8 -11.54 -4.27 9.37
C SER A 8 -10.05 -4.41 9.04
N LEU A 9 -9.25 -4.95 9.96
CA LEU A 9 -7.83 -5.20 9.75
C LEU A 9 -7.58 -6.22 8.64
N ALA A 10 -8.36 -7.31 8.59
CA ALA A 10 -8.26 -8.30 7.52
C ALA A 10 -8.62 -7.70 6.15
N LEU A 11 -9.68 -6.89 6.06
CA LEU A 11 -10.05 -6.20 4.83
C LEU A 11 -8.98 -5.21 4.39
N LEU A 12 -8.43 -4.41 5.32
CA LEU A 12 -7.33 -3.49 5.04
C LEU A 12 -6.08 -4.24 4.55
N ALA A 13 -5.74 -5.38 5.17
CA ALA A 13 -4.63 -6.22 4.74
C ALA A 13 -4.84 -6.82 3.34
N LEU A 14 -6.07 -7.19 3.00
CA LEU A 14 -6.42 -7.64 1.65
C LEU A 14 -6.29 -6.50 0.63
N VAL A 15 -6.73 -5.29 0.97
CA VAL A 15 -6.53 -4.12 0.08
C VAL A 15 -5.03 -3.86 -0.13
N ASP A 16 -4.22 -3.96 0.93
CA ASP A 16 -2.77 -3.75 0.85
C ASP A 16 -2.05 -4.89 0.11
N SER A 17 -2.62 -6.09 0.11
CA SER A 17 -2.12 -7.24 -0.68
C SER A 17 -2.25 -7.04 -2.19
N LEU A 18 -3.04 -6.07 -2.64
CA LEU A 18 -3.20 -5.70 -4.06
C LEU A 18 -2.25 -4.58 -4.49
N SER A 19 -1.42 -4.05 -3.59
CA SER A 19 -0.48 -2.98 -3.90
C SER A 19 0.61 -3.43 -4.87
N VAL A 20 1.25 -2.43 -5.49
CA VAL A 20 2.28 -2.65 -6.50
C VAL A 20 3.50 -3.35 -5.89
N GLY A 21 3.91 -2.95 -4.68
CA GLY A 21 4.97 -3.65 -3.95
C GLY A 21 4.62 -5.12 -3.66
N THR A 22 3.46 -5.38 -3.04
CA THR A 22 3.16 -6.70 -2.47
C THR A 22 2.75 -7.76 -3.50
N LEU A 23 2.12 -7.37 -4.62
CA LEU A 23 1.62 -8.34 -5.62
C LEU A 23 2.31 -8.25 -6.97
N LEU A 24 2.60 -7.03 -7.44
CA LEU A 24 3.17 -6.86 -8.79
C LEU A 24 4.59 -7.41 -8.86
N VAL A 25 5.43 -7.13 -7.86
CA VAL A 25 6.81 -7.60 -7.81
C VAL A 25 6.88 -9.15 -7.77
N PRO A 26 6.14 -9.86 -6.90
CA PRO A 26 6.09 -11.32 -6.94
C PRO A 26 5.58 -11.88 -8.28
N ILE A 27 4.53 -11.29 -8.86
CA ILE A 27 4.01 -11.73 -10.17
C ILE A 27 5.10 -11.64 -11.25
N PHE A 28 5.91 -10.57 -11.26
CA PHE A 28 7.03 -10.44 -12.19
C PHE A 28 8.10 -11.52 -11.99
N PHE A 29 8.40 -11.91 -10.75
CA PHE A 29 9.31 -13.01 -10.48
C PHE A 29 8.75 -14.37 -10.92
N LEU A 30 7.45 -14.58 -10.80
CA LEU A 30 6.78 -15.80 -11.23
C LEU A 30 6.69 -15.96 -12.76
N LEU A 31 6.67 -14.83 -13.48
CA LEU A 31 6.64 -14.76 -14.95
C LEU A 31 8.04 -14.68 -15.60
N ALA A 32 9.11 -14.66 -14.81
CA ALA A 32 10.47 -14.50 -15.34
C ALA A 32 10.91 -15.69 -16.23
N PRO A 33 11.54 -15.44 -17.39
CA PRO A 33 12.10 -16.49 -18.23
C PRO A 33 13.24 -17.21 -17.49
N GLY A 34 13.20 -18.54 -17.43
CA GLY A 34 14.18 -19.38 -16.71
C GLY A 34 13.63 -20.17 -15.52
N GLY A 35 12.34 -20.03 -15.19
CA GLY A 35 11.67 -20.80 -14.14
C GLY A 35 11.58 -20.07 -12.79
N VAL A 36 10.72 -20.58 -11.90
CA VAL A 36 10.41 -19.93 -10.62
C VAL A 36 11.53 -20.14 -9.61
N ARG A 37 12.20 -19.05 -9.20
CA ARG A 37 13.19 -19.06 -8.12
C ARG A 37 12.51 -18.91 -6.77
N ILE A 38 11.91 -19.99 -6.26
CA ILE A 38 11.10 -20.03 -5.02
C ILE A 38 11.80 -19.29 -3.86
N GLY A 39 13.08 -19.58 -3.62
CA GLY A 39 13.84 -18.95 -2.54
C GLY A 39 13.93 -17.42 -2.64
N ARG A 40 14.00 -16.86 -3.86
CA ARG A 40 14.03 -15.39 -4.05
C ARG A 40 12.66 -14.77 -3.82
N VAL A 41 11.59 -15.43 -4.26
CA VAL A 41 10.22 -14.96 -3.99
C VAL A 41 9.94 -14.97 -2.48
N LEU A 42 10.30 -16.06 -1.78
CA LEU A 42 10.14 -16.15 -0.33
C LEU A 42 11.00 -15.11 0.41
N LEU A 43 12.26 -14.93 0.02
CA LEU A 43 13.13 -13.91 0.62
C LEU A 43 12.55 -12.51 0.44
N TYR A 44 12.01 -12.19 -0.73
CA TYR A 44 11.31 -10.93 -0.97
C TYR A 44 10.09 -10.77 -0.05
N LEU A 45 9.20 -11.77 0.02
CA LEU A 45 7.98 -11.72 0.83
C LEU A 45 8.27 -11.61 2.32
N VAL A 46 9.27 -12.33 2.82
CA VAL A 46 9.71 -12.20 4.22
C VAL A 46 10.31 -10.82 4.47
N SER A 47 11.12 -10.29 3.55
CA SER A 47 11.75 -8.98 3.70
C SER A 47 10.72 -7.85 3.77
N ILE A 48 9.73 -7.85 2.87
CA ILE A 48 8.67 -6.83 2.88
C ILE A 48 7.76 -6.99 4.11
N ALA A 49 7.40 -8.21 4.51
CA ALA A 49 6.62 -8.44 5.72
C ALA A 49 7.36 -7.98 6.98
N ALA A 50 8.65 -8.28 7.09
CA ALA A 50 9.48 -7.86 8.22
C ALA A 50 9.66 -6.33 8.25
N PHE A 51 9.88 -5.71 7.09
CA PHE A 51 9.94 -4.25 6.98
C PHE A 51 8.66 -3.59 7.47
N TYR A 52 7.50 -4.06 6.98
CA TYR A 52 6.21 -3.55 7.41
C TYR A 52 6.02 -3.74 8.91
N LEU A 53 6.27 -4.94 9.44
CA LEU A 53 6.16 -5.22 10.87
C LEU A 53 6.99 -4.25 11.72
N VAL A 54 8.26 -4.02 11.35
CA VAL A 54 9.15 -3.08 12.05
C VAL A 54 8.60 -1.66 11.98
N VAL A 55 8.23 -1.19 10.78
CA VAL A 55 7.65 0.15 10.59
C VAL A 55 6.38 0.32 11.41
N GLY A 56 5.47 -0.65 11.39
CA GLY A 56 4.23 -0.60 12.15
C GLY A 56 4.46 -0.56 13.65
N VAL A 57 5.38 -1.36 14.17
CA VAL A 57 5.75 -1.32 15.59
C VAL A 57 6.36 0.02 15.97
N VAL A 58 7.26 0.57 15.14
CA VAL A 58 7.88 1.89 15.37
C VAL A 58 6.82 3.00 15.39
N ILE A 59 5.93 3.04 14.38
CA ILE A 59 4.87 4.05 14.29
C ILE A 59 3.89 3.90 15.46
N ALA A 60 3.40 2.69 15.73
CA ALA A 60 2.42 2.46 16.78
C ALA A 60 2.98 2.74 18.19
N SER A 61 4.25 2.42 18.44
CA SER A 61 4.91 2.70 19.73
C SER A 61 5.27 4.18 19.89
N GLY A 62 5.56 4.87 18.78
CA GLY A 62 5.81 6.31 18.75
C GLY A 62 4.55 7.16 18.72
N ALA A 63 3.37 6.57 18.50
CA ALA A 63 2.12 7.31 18.33
C ALA A 63 1.79 8.20 19.54
N GLY A 64 1.97 7.70 20.76
CA GLY A 64 1.75 8.47 21.99
C GLY A 64 2.65 9.71 22.08
N TRP A 65 3.92 9.58 21.70
CA TRP A 65 4.87 10.70 21.67
C TRP A 65 4.47 11.75 20.64
N VAL A 66 4.02 11.31 19.46
CA VAL A 66 3.53 12.21 18.41
C VAL A 66 2.26 12.91 18.87
N THR A 67 1.29 12.19 19.45
CA THR A 67 0.06 12.80 19.94
C THR A 67 0.31 13.80 21.05
N ASP A 68 1.21 13.51 21.99
CA ASP A 68 1.55 14.41 23.10
C ASP A 68 2.30 15.64 22.61
N ALA A 69 3.25 15.47 21.68
CA ALA A 69 3.95 16.58 21.02
C ALA A 69 2.99 17.45 20.19
N MET A 70 1.95 16.84 19.61
CA MET A 70 0.94 17.53 18.83
C MET A 70 -0.22 18.06 19.67
N ALA A 71 -0.43 17.63 20.92
CA ALA A 71 -1.56 18.05 21.74
C ALA A 71 -1.58 19.57 21.99
N GLY A 72 -0.40 20.20 22.11
CA GLY A 72 -0.27 21.66 22.24
C GLY A 72 -0.34 22.43 20.92
N VAL A 73 -0.30 21.74 19.77
CA VAL A 73 -0.18 22.33 18.43
C VAL A 73 -1.45 22.06 17.59
N GLY A 74 -2.13 20.94 17.82
CA GLY A 74 -3.27 20.44 17.05
C GLY A 74 -4.57 21.24 17.23
N GLU A 75 -4.71 22.00 18.32
CA GLU A 75 -5.82 22.96 18.49
C GLU A 75 -5.52 24.34 17.89
N SER A 76 -4.29 24.57 17.43
CA SER A 76 -3.95 25.86 16.83
C SER A 76 -4.57 25.95 15.42
N GLY A 77 -5.30 27.04 15.17
CA GLY A 77 -5.88 27.33 13.85
C GLY A 77 -4.93 27.08 12.65
N PRO A 78 -3.62 27.41 12.74
CA PRO A 78 -2.66 27.13 11.66
C PRO A 78 -2.52 25.65 11.28
N VAL A 79 -2.62 24.73 12.24
CA VAL A 79 -2.47 23.28 11.97
C VAL A 79 -3.71 22.72 11.29
N THR A 80 -4.89 23.17 11.71
CA THR A 80 -6.15 22.82 11.03
C THR A 80 -6.19 23.37 9.61
N TRP A 81 -5.67 24.58 9.38
CA TRP A 81 -5.48 25.13 8.03
C TRP A 81 -4.45 24.34 7.21
N ALA A 82 -3.34 23.92 7.80
CA ALA A 82 -2.34 23.08 7.12
C ALA A 82 -2.94 21.72 6.72
N GLN A 83 -3.74 21.09 7.59
CA GLN A 83 -4.47 19.86 7.29
C GLN A 83 -5.47 20.07 6.13
N LEU A 84 -6.21 21.19 6.14
CA LEU A 84 -7.13 21.52 5.05
C LEU A 84 -6.39 21.68 3.71
N LEU A 85 -5.30 22.44 3.70
CA LEU A 85 -4.47 22.63 2.50
C LEU A 85 -3.87 21.31 2.00
N LEU A 86 -3.41 20.45 2.90
CA LEU A 86 -2.90 19.12 2.55
C LEU A 86 -4.00 18.25 1.95
N GLY A 87 -5.18 18.19 2.58
CA GLY A 87 -6.32 17.43 2.06
C GLY A 87 -6.75 17.89 0.66
N LEU A 88 -6.83 19.21 0.46
CA LEU A 88 -7.13 19.81 -0.85
C LEU A 88 -6.03 19.55 -1.88
N ALA A 89 -4.75 19.61 -1.49
CA ALA A 89 -3.63 19.30 -2.37
C ALA A 89 -3.64 17.83 -2.81
N LEU A 90 -3.93 16.90 -1.90
CA LEU A 90 -4.07 15.48 -2.21
C LEU A 90 -5.26 15.21 -3.13
N LEU A 91 -6.42 15.84 -2.87
CA LEU A 91 -7.60 15.73 -3.71
C LEU A 91 -7.36 16.34 -5.11
N GLY A 92 -6.84 17.56 -5.18
CA GLY A 92 -6.52 18.22 -6.44
C GLY A 92 -5.47 17.47 -7.24
N GLY A 93 -4.42 16.98 -6.57
CA GLY A 93 -3.42 16.11 -7.17
C GLY A 93 -4.03 14.82 -7.72
N ALA A 94 -4.90 14.16 -6.96
CA ALA A 94 -5.62 12.97 -7.43
C ALA A 94 -6.49 13.26 -8.67
N LEU A 95 -7.14 14.42 -8.74
CA LEU A 95 -7.98 14.79 -9.89
C LEU A 95 -7.14 15.18 -11.13
N VAL A 96 -5.99 15.84 -10.94
CA VAL A 96 -5.11 16.28 -12.04
C VAL A 96 -4.24 15.13 -12.57
N PHE A 97 -3.71 14.31 -11.67
CA PHE A 97 -2.79 13.22 -12.01
C PHE A 97 -3.47 11.85 -12.12
N GLY A 98 -4.70 11.71 -11.60
CA GLY A 98 -5.54 10.52 -11.76
C GLY A 98 -6.04 10.42 -13.20
N LYS A 99 -5.18 9.91 -14.07
CA LYS A 99 -5.58 9.55 -15.43
C LYS A 99 -6.37 8.25 -15.39
N ARG A 100 -7.51 8.22 -16.09
CA ARG A 100 -8.26 6.98 -16.33
C ARG A 100 -7.34 5.94 -16.94
N ALA A 101 -7.47 4.70 -16.48
CA ALA A 101 -6.77 3.56 -17.03
C ALA A 101 -7.06 3.48 -18.54
N PRO A 102 -6.03 3.39 -19.39
CA PRO A 102 -6.25 3.25 -20.82
C PRO A 102 -6.96 1.92 -21.10
N LYS A 103 -7.96 1.96 -21.99
CA LYS A 103 -8.74 0.76 -22.37
C LYS A 103 -7.83 -0.25 -23.04
N ALA A 104 -7.97 -1.54 -22.67
CA ALA A 104 -7.21 -2.61 -23.31
C ALA A 104 -7.44 -2.62 -24.83
N GLY A 105 -6.36 -2.68 -25.61
CA GLY A 105 -6.38 -2.65 -27.08
C GLY A 105 -6.25 -1.27 -27.71
N THR A 106 -6.05 -0.19 -26.93
CA THR A 106 -5.68 1.12 -27.48
C THR A 106 -4.16 1.26 -27.64
N PRO A 107 -3.69 2.15 -28.55
CA PRO A 107 -2.25 2.43 -28.70
C PRO A 107 -1.59 2.91 -27.39
N GLU A 108 -2.33 3.65 -26.56
CA GLU A 108 -1.87 4.08 -25.23
C GLU A 108 -1.67 2.89 -24.28
N ALA A 109 -2.60 1.93 -24.25
CA ALA A 109 -2.46 0.73 -23.44
C ALA A 109 -1.28 -0.14 -23.92
N GLU A 110 -1.12 -0.30 -25.24
CA GLU A 110 0.00 -1.03 -25.82
C GLU A 110 1.34 -0.34 -25.52
N ALA A 111 1.43 0.98 -25.63
CA ALA A 111 2.64 1.75 -25.26
C ALA A 111 2.99 1.60 -23.76
N MET A 112 1.97 1.49 -22.90
CA MET A 112 2.18 1.32 -21.46
C MET A 112 2.58 -0.11 -21.08
N LEU A 113 2.01 -1.13 -21.73
CA LEU A 113 2.34 -2.54 -21.54
C LEU A 113 3.68 -2.95 -22.19
N SER A 114 4.05 -2.29 -23.29
CA SER A 114 5.33 -2.50 -23.98
C SER A 114 6.50 -1.77 -23.32
N ARG A 115 6.23 -0.70 -22.58
CA ARG A 115 7.23 -0.13 -21.67
C ARG A 115 7.50 -1.16 -20.56
N PRO A 116 8.74 -1.69 -20.46
CA PRO A 116 9.14 -2.34 -19.22
C PRO A 116 8.90 -1.32 -18.11
N PRO A 117 8.30 -1.70 -16.96
CA PRO A 117 8.16 -0.75 -15.86
C PRO A 117 9.57 -0.32 -15.46
N GLY A 118 10.01 0.86 -15.91
CA GLY A 118 11.45 1.17 -16.03
C GLY A 118 12.22 1.14 -14.71
N ARG A 119 11.52 1.19 -13.56
CA ARG A 119 12.10 0.96 -12.23
C ARG A 119 12.08 -0.53 -11.85
N LEU A 120 10.95 -1.24 -12.02
CA LEU A 120 10.85 -2.68 -11.75
C LEU A 120 11.75 -3.54 -12.65
N SER A 121 11.99 -3.17 -13.91
CA SER A 121 12.90 -3.92 -14.79
C SER A 121 14.36 -3.79 -14.32
N ARG A 122 14.80 -2.59 -13.94
CA ARG A 122 16.13 -2.38 -13.34
C ARG A 122 16.27 -3.16 -12.03
N TRP A 123 15.23 -3.14 -11.20
CA TRP A 123 15.21 -3.82 -9.91
C TRP A 123 15.15 -5.34 -10.06
N ARG A 124 14.42 -5.84 -11.06
CA ARG A 124 14.42 -7.24 -11.49
C ARG A 124 15.80 -7.67 -11.95
N ASP A 125 16.46 -6.88 -12.79
CA ASP A 125 17.78 -7.22 -13.33
C ASP A 125 18.83 -7.23 -12.21
N THR A 126 18.77 -6.29 -11.25
CA THR A 126 19.61 -6.29 -10.03
C THR A 126 19.27 -7.43 -9.07
N ALA A 127 18.00 -7.80 -8.92
CA ALA A 127 17.53 -8.90 -8.07
C ALA A 127 17.77 -10.30 -8.67
N MET A 128 17.90 -10.40 -10.00
CA MET A 128 18.09 -11.65 -10.75
C MET A 128 19.56 -11.99 -11.01
N GLN A 129 20.49 -11.06 -10.81
CA GLN A 129 21.94 -11.32 -10.84
C GLN A 129 22.36 -12.28 -9.71
N ASP A 130 23.38 -13.10 -9.98
CA ASP A 130 23.86 -14.12 -9.04
C ASP A 130 24.74 -13.46 -7.94
N GLY A 131 24.43 -13.76 -6.67
CA GLY A 131 25.03 -13.13 -5.47
C GLY A 131 24.17 -12.05 -4.78
N GLY A 132 23.02 -11.68 -5.36
CA GLY A 132 22.22 -10.49 -4.98
C GLY A 132 21.19 -10.62 -3.84
N GLY A 133 21.40 -11.45 -2.82
CA GLY A 133 20.45 -11.56 -1.69
C GLY A 133 20.29 -10.24 -0.93
N VAL A 134 21.39 -9.56 -0.66
CA VAL A 134 21.42 -8.23 -0.03
C VAL A 134 20.78 -7.17 -0.93
N ALA A 135 21.02 -7.25 -2.24
CA ALA A 135 20.41 -6.34 -3.22
C ALA A 135 18.89 -6.53 -3.28
N LEU A 136 18.39 -7.77 -3.14
CA LEU A 136 16.96 -8.06 -3.09
C LEU A 136 16.29 -7.52 -1.82
N VAL A 137 16.97 -7.61 -0.67
CA VAL A 137 16.50 -6.99 0.58
C VAL A 137 16.49 -5.46 0.43
N GLY A 138 17.55 -4.87 -0.13
CA GLY A 138 17.62 -3.44 -0.42
C GLY A 138 16.51 -2.97 -1.37
N VAL A 139 16.16 -3.81 -2.35
CA VAL A 139 14.99 -3.60 -3.21
C VAL A 139 13.68 -3.68 -2.41
N ALA A 140 13.47 -4.72 -1.60
CA ALA A 140 12.25 -4.82 -0.80
C ALA A 140 12.06 -3.61 0.14
N VAL A 141 13.13 -3.21 0.83
CA VAL A 141 13.15 -2.03 1.71
C VAL A 141 12.97 -0.74 0.91
N GLY A 142 13.67 -0.57 -0.21
CA GLY A 142 13.55 0.62 -1.04
C GLY A 142 12.15 0.78 -1.65
N ALA A 143 11.51 -0.32 -2.05
CA ALA A 143 10.11 -0.32 -2.51
C ALA A 143 9.19 0.06 -1.36
N GLY A 144 9.37 -0.53 -0.17
CA GLY A 144 8.61 -0.17 1.03
C GLY A 144 8.76 1.30 1.40
N VAL A 145 9.97 1.86 1.35
CA VAL A 145 10.19 3.29 1.62
C VAL A 145 9.53 4.19 0.56
N LEU A 146 9.58 3.80 -0.72
CA LEU A 146 8.99 4.59 -1.80
C LEU A 146 7.45 4.55 -1.79
N GLU A 147 6.87 3.43 -1.37
CA GLU A 147 5.42 3.26 -1.24
C GLU A 147 4.87 3.67 0.12
N LEU A 148 5.72 4.08 1.09
CA LEU A 148 5.29 4.46 2.44
C LEU A 148 4.21 5.56 2.43
N ALA A 149 4.25 6.45 1.43
CA ALA A 149 3.26 7.51 1.22
C ALA A 149 1.92 7.00 0.65
N THR A 150 1.90 5.81 0.04
CA THR A 150 0.71 5.17 -0.54
C THR A 150 0.16 4.03 0.31
N MET A 151 0.81 3.69 1.44
CA MET A 151 0.39 2.67 2.42
C MET A 151 -0.81 3.10 3.27
N LEU A 152 -1.76 3.85 2.71
CA LEU A 152 -2.95 4.34 3.40
C LEU A 152 -3.72 3.22 4.14
N PRO A 153 -3.89 2.00 3.57
CA PRO A 153 -4.52 0.89 4.30
C PRO A 153 -3.74 0.47 5.55
N TYR A 154 -2.41 0.41 5.48
CA TYR A 154 -1.56 0.00 6.60
C TYR A 154 -1.50 1.08 7.69
N LEU A 155 -1.36 2.34 7.31
CA LEU A 155 -1.41 3.47 8.25
C LEU A 155 -2.77 3.58 8.94
N GLY A 156 -3.86 3.35 8.20
CA GLY A 156 -5.21 3.24 8.77
C GLY A 156 -5.32 2.10 9.78
N ALA A 157 -4.77 0.93 9.47
CA ALA A 157 -4.73 -0.20 10.40
C ALA A 157 -3.95 0.12 11.68
N ILE A 158 -2.79 0.78 11.57
CA ILE A 158 -2.03 1.24 12.74
C ILE A 158 -2.87 2.24 13.57
N GLY A 159 -3.54 3.19 12.93
CA GLY A 159 -4.42 4.15 13.61
C GLY A 159 -5.60 3.51 14.36
N LEU A 160 -6.14 2.40 13.85
CA LEU A 160 -7.15 1.61 14.58
C LEU A 160 -6.54 0.84 15.77
N LEU A 161 -5.32 0.32 15.60
CA LEU A 161 -4.63 -0.44 16.65
C LEU A 161 -4.15 0.43 17.80
N THR A 162 -3.74 1.67 17.55
CA THR A 162 -3.33 2.62 18.60
C THR A 162 -4.51 3.03 19.48
N GLN A 163 -5.72 3.15 18.90
CA GLN A 163 -6.95 3.40 19.67
C GLN A 163 -7.35 2.22 20.55
N ALA A 164 -7.02 0.99 20.15
CA ALA A 164 -7.31 -0.21 20.92
C ALA A 164 -6.38 -0.39 22.15
N ALA A 165 -5.38 0.48 22.34
CA ALA A 165 -4.46 0.51 23.48
C ALA A 165 -3.89 -0.88 23.85
N LEU A 166 -3.50 -1.65 22.83
CA LEU A 166 -3.03 -3.02 23.02
C LEU A 166 -1.65 -3.05 23.71
N PRO A 167 -1.39 -4.02 24.59
CA PRO A 167 -0.04 -4.25 25.09
C PRO A 167 0.90 -4.64 23.94
N LEU A 168 2.17 -4.23 24.01
CA LEU A 168 3.15 -4.38 22.93
C LEU A 168 3.22 -5.81 22.33
N PRO A 169 3.22 -6.90 23.11
CA PRO A 169 3.23 -8.26 22.54
C PRO A 169 2.00 -8.55 21.68
N GLN A 170 0.83 -8.05 22.08
CA GLN A 170 -0.41 -8.24 21.33
C GLN A 170 -0.44 -7.38 20.08
N LEU A 171 0.03 -6.13 20.16
CA LEU A 171 0.20 -5.26 19.01
C LEU A 171 1.12 -5.91 17.95
N VAL A 172 2.27 -6.42 18.36
CA VAL A 172 3.21 -7.13 17.47
C VAL A 172 2.56 -8.36 16.85
N ALA A 173 1.85 -9.17 17.63
CA ALA A 173 1.15 -10.36 17.12
C ALA A 173 0.08 -10.02 16.08
N VAL A 174 -0.69 -8.96 16.31
CA VAL A 174 -1.74 -8.50 15.38
C VAL A 174 -1.12 -7.93 14.11
N LEU A 175 -0.06 -7.11 14.21
CA LEU A 175 0.67 -6.61 13.04
C LEU A 175 1.33 -7.74 12.25
N ALA A 176 1.85 -8.77 12.91
CA ALA A 176 2.38 -9.95 12.24
C ALA A 176 1.27 -10.71 11.50
N GLY A 177 0.09 -10.86 12.11
CA GLY A 177 -1.09 -11.43 11.47
C GLY A 177 -1.56 -10.63 10.25
N TYR A 178 -1.57 -9.30 10.36
CA TYR A 178 -1.83 -8.39 9.24
C TYR A 178 -0.84 -8.64 8.09
N CYS A 179 0.46 -8.65 8.39
CA CYS A 179 1.50 -8.87 7.38
C CYS A 179 1.38 -10.26 6.73
N ALA A 180 0.97 -11.28 7.49
CA ALA A 180 0.73 -12.62 6.98
C ALA A 180 -0.44 -12.65 5.98
N ILE A 181 -1.56 -11.99 6.31
CA ILE A 181 -2.70 -11.86 5.38
C ILE A 181 -2.27 -11.09 4.13
N MET A 182 -1.49 -10.03 4.29
CA MET A 182 -0.98 -9.19 3.20
C MET A 182 -0.14 -9.99 2.20
N VAL A 183 0.75 -10.89 2.66
CA VAL A 183 1.61 -11.69 1.75
C VAL A 183 0.96 -13.00 1.28
N ALA A 184 -0.15 -13.42 1.90
CA ALA A 184 -0.80 -14.69 1.60
C ALA A 184 -1.20 -14.85 0.12
N PRO A 185 -1.76 -13.84 -0.58
CA PRO A 185 -2.10 -13.98 -2.00
C PRO A 185 -0.88 -14.29 -2.87
N ALA A 186 0.26 -13.65 -2.61
CA ALA A 186 1.50 -13.91 -3.35
C ALA A 186 2.03 -15.34 -3.09
N LEU A 187 1.90 -15.84 -1.86
CA LEU A 187 2.24 -17.23 -1.52
C LEU A 187 1.32 -18.23 -2.23
N VAL A 188 0.02 -17.94 -2.32
CA VAL A 188 -0.96 -18.76 -3.05
C VAL A 188 -0.62 -18.78 -4.54
N LEU A 189 -0.28 -17.64 -5.14
CA LEU A 189 0.14 -17.56 -6.54
C LEU A 189 1.45 -18.33 -6.79
N LEU A 190 2.42 -18.23 -5.88
CA LEU A 190 3.67 -18.99 -5.93
C LEU A 190 3.39 -20.50 -5.90
N LEU A 191 2.57 -20.97 -4.96
CA LEU A 191 2.20 -22.38 -4.86
C LEU A 191 1.47 -22.86 -6.12
N GLY A 192 0.49 -22.10 -6.60
CA GLY A 192 -0.23 -22.41 -7.84
C GLY A 192 0.71 -22.47 -9.05
N ARG A 193 1.69 -21.56 -9.14
CA ARG A 193 2.66 -21.53 -10.25
C ARG A 193 3.62 -22.72 -10.22
N VAL A 194 3.92 -23.27 -9.04
CA VAL A 194 4.75 -24.46 -8.83
C VAL A 194 3.97 -25.74 -9.13
N LEU A 195 2.72 -25.85 -8.65
CA LEU A 195 1.90 -27.07 -8.79
C LEU A 195 1.21 -27.19 -10.15
N LEU A 196 0.77 -26.07 -10.73
CA LEU A 196 -0.15 -26.04 -11.88
C LEU A 196 0.31 -25.00 -12.93
N ARG A 197 1.59 -25.04 -13.30
CA ARG A 197 2.23 -24.07 -14.21
C ARG A 197 1.36 -23.70 -15.43
N ALA A 198 0.88 -24.69 -16.17
CA ALA A 198 0.13 -24.48 -17.41
C ALA A 198 -1.23 -23.79 -17.18
N VAL A 199 -1.84 -23.97 -16.01
CA VAL A 199 -3.16 -23.40 -15.66
C VAL A 199 -3.03 -21.99 -15.10
N VAL A 200 -1.96 -21.72 -14.33
CA VAL A 200 -1.78 -20.46 -13.62
C VAL A 200 -1.08 -19.38 -14.46
N GLU A 201 -0.27 -19.76 -15.45
CA GLU A 201 0.44 -18.78 -16.30
C GLU A 201 -0.53 -17.81 -17.03
N PRO A 202 -1.61 -18.26 -17.70
CA PRO A 202 -2.55 -17.36 -18.37
C PRO A 202 -3.27 -16.35 -17.46
N PRO A 203 -3.88 -16.74 -16.31
CA PRO A 203 -4.50 -15.78 -15.40
C PRO A 203 -3.48 -14.85 -14.75
N LEU A 204 -2.26 -15.33 -14.46
CA LEU A 204 -1.19 -14.50 -13.90
C LEU A 204 -0.78 -13.38 -14.88
N GLN A 205 -0.70 -13.69 -16.18
CA GLN A 205 -0.45 -12.68 -17.22
C GLN A 205 -1.63 -11.69 -17.39
N ARG A 206 -2.87 -12.14 -17.20
CA ARG A 206 -4.03 -11.23 -17.19
C ARG A 206 -4.00 -10.30 -15.99
N LEU A 207 -3.70 -10.83 -14.81
CA LEU A 207 -3.58 -10.06 -13.57
C LEU A 207 -2.44 -9.04 -13.66
N ALA A 208 -1.26 -9.44 -14.16
CA ALA A 208 -0.13 -8.54 -14.37
C ALA A 208 -0.50 -7.35 -15.27
N ARG A 209 -1.17 -7.62 -16.40
CA ARG A 209 -1.66 -6.58 -17.32
C ARG A 209 -2.70 -5.69 -16.66
N TRP A 210 -3.67 -6.28 -15.96
CA TRP A 210 -4.71 -5.52 -15.27
C TRP A 210 -4.11 -4.57 -14.21
N LEU A 211 -3.17 -5.06 -13.38
CA LEU A 211 -2.49 -4.24 -12.37
C LEU A 211 -1.66 -3.11 -13.01
N GLN A 212 -0.97 -3.38 -14.11
CA GLN A 212 -0.21 -2.35 -14.83
C GLN A 212 -1.11 -1.25 -15.39
N LEU A 213 -2.28 -1.62 -15.92
CA LEU A 213 -3.22 -0.66 -16.52
C LEU A 213 -4.00 0.13 -15.47
N ASN A 214 -4.41 -0.51 -14.37
CA ASN A 214 -5.35 0.07 -13.39
C ASN A 214 -4.69 0.53 -12.08
N GLY A 215 -3.42 0.18 -11.82
CA GLY A 215 -2.76 0.51 -10.56
C GLY A 215 -2.64 2.01 -10.28
N ALA A 216 -2.38 2.80 -11.31
CA ALA A 216 -2.28 4.26 -11.19
C ALA A 216 -3.63 4.92 -10.89
N GLU A 217 -4.71 4.46 -11.53
CA GLU A 217 -6.07 4.97 -11.30
C GLU A 217 -6.57 4.62 -9.90
N ASN A 218 -6.41 3.36 -9.46
CA ASN A 218 -6.82 2.93 -8.12
C ASN A 218 -6.08 3.70 -7.02
N THR A 219 -4.78 3.93 -7.19
CA THR A 219 -3.98 4.71 -6.23
C THR A 219 -4.45 6.17 -6.19
N ALA A 220 -4.72 6.78 -7.34
CA ALA A 220 -5.23 8.15 -7.41
C ALA A 220 -6.60 8.27 -6.73
N TRP A 221 -7.51 7.30 -6.92
CA TRP A 221 -8.81 7.29 -6.24
C TRP A 221 -8.69 7.20 -4.72
N ILE A 222 -7.83 6.31 -4.21
CA ILE A 222 -7.59 6.17 -2.76
C ILE A 222 -7.02 7.47 -2.19
N ILE A 223 -6.02 8.06 -2.85
CA ILE A 223 -5.44 9.35 -2.47
C ILE A 223 -6.51 10.45 -2.49
N GLY A 224 -7.38 10.46 -3.50
CA GLY A 224 -8.47 11.42 -3.62
C GLY A 224 -9.49 11.31 -2.49
N ILE A 225 -9.92 10.09 -2.15
CA ILE A 225 -10.84 9.84 -1.02
C ILE A 225 -10.21 10.29 0.29
N VAL A 226 -8.95 9.93 0.55
CA VAL A 226 -8.25 10.35 1.77
C VAL A 226 -8.07 11.87 1.83
N GLY A 227 -7.67 12.49 0.73
CA GLY A 227 -7.56 13.94 0.62
C GLY A 227 -8.88 14.64 0.91
N PHE A 228 -9.98 14.13 0.36
CA PHE A 228 -11.33 14.64 0.64
C PHE A 228 -11.72 14.49 2.11
N LEU A 229 -11.50 13.32 2.72
CA LEU A 229 -11.84 13.08 4.13
C LEU A 229 -11.02 13.99 5.07
N LEU A 230 -9.73 14.17 4.80
CA LEU A 230 -8.87 15.09 5.56
C LEU A 230 -9.32 16.54 5.44
N ALA A 231 -9.67 16.98 4.22
CA ALA A 231 -10.16 18.33 3.97
C ALA A 231 -11.51 18.56 4.65
N ARG A 232 -12.43 17.58 4.57
CA ARG A 232 -13.74 17.64 5.21
C ARG A 232 -13.61 17.75 6.73
N ASP A 233 -12.80 16.89 7.36
CA ASP A 233 -12.57 16.92 8.81
C ASP A 233 -12.01 18.28 9.25
N ALA A 234 -11.00 18.81 8.56
CA ALA A 234 -10.46 20.14 8.85
C ALA A 234 -11.51 21.26 8.66
N ALA A 235 -12.32 21.20 7.60
CA ALA A 235 -13.38 22.16 7.33
C ALA A 235 -14.49 22.15 8.40
N THR A 236 -14.84 20.96 8.92
CA THR A 236 -15.76 20.85 10.07
C THR A 236 -15.19 21.53 11.31
N ARG A 237 -13.92 21.26 11.65
CA ARG A 237 -13.25 21.85 12.83
C ARG A 237 -13.06 23.36 12.73
N LEU A 238 -12.95 23.91 11.52
CA LEU A 238 -12.87 25.35 11.26
C LEU A 238 -14.25 26.04 11.21
N GLY A 239 -15.36 25.30 11.31
CA GLY A 239 -16.72 25.84 11.19
C GLY A 239 -17.07 26.34 9.78
N LEU A 240 -16.27 26.01 8.77
CA LEU A 240 -16.47 26.48 7.39
C LEU A 240 -17.74 25.89 6.77
N LEU A 241 -18.10 24.65 7.16
CA LEU A 241 -19.30 23.98 6.65
C LEU A 241 -20.60 24.58 7.22
N GLU A 242 -20.56 25.04 8.48
CA GLU A 242 -21.69 25.75 9.11
C GLU A 242 -21.89 27.13 8.47
N GLN A 243 -20.80 27.84 8.16
CA GLN A 243 -20.84 29.13 7.45
C GLN A 243 -21.36 29.00 6.01
N LEU A 244 -21.20 27.83 5.39
CA LEU A 244 -21.72 27.51 4.05
C LEU A 244 -23.15 26.92 4.09
N GLY A 245 -23.78 26.79 5.26
CA GLY A 245 -25.13 26.27 5.42
C GLY A 245 -25.27 24.76 5.18
N VAL A 246 -24.17 24.00 5.21
CA VAL A 246 -24.16 22.55 5.00
C VAL A 246 -24.23 21.85 6.35
N ALA A 247 -25.44 21.58 6.83
CA ALA A 247 -25.67 20.74 7.99
C ALA A 247 -25.55 19.25 7.61
N LEU A 248 -24.47 18.60 8.02
CA LEU A 248 -24.33 17.14 7.92
C LEU A 248 -24.64 16.54 9.29
N GLY A 249 -25.87 16.04 9.45
CA GLY A 249 -26.26 15.18 10.56
C GLY A 249 -25.64 13.79 10.49
#